data_AF-A0A918S033-F1
#
_entry.id   AF-A0A918S033-F1
#
_cell.length_a   1.000
_cell.length_b   1.000
_cell.length_c   1.000
_cell.angle_alpha   90.00
_cell.angle_beta   90.00
_cell.angle_gamma   90.00
#
_symmetry.space_group_name_H-M   'P 1'
#
loop_
_entity.id
_entity.type
_entity.pdbx_description
1 polymer ?
#
loop_
_entity_poly.entity_id
_entity_poly.type
_entity_poly.pdbx_seq_one_letter_code
_entity_poly.pdbx_strand_id
1 'polypeptide(L)'
;MAYVDLNPVRAKMAISPEESDHTAIKYRIKMLTEGISDCPGLEKFVGTTEHAIGIPYRLKDYLALVDWTGRCIRADKRGSIPDQLPPILRRLDFDTRAWLVLTTEFEMRFQSRVGTEHINRRIDSGNQTTETSVSRNPL
;
A
#
# COMPACT_ATOMS: atom_id res chain seq x y z
N MET A 1 -12.49 -15.48 -0.56
CA MET A 1 -12.45 -14.17 -1.26
C MET A 1 -11.95 -14.30 -2.70
N ALA A 2 -10.68 -14.65 -2.95
CA ALA A 2 -10.08 -14.64 -4.29
C ALA A 2 -10.86 -15.42 -5.38
N TYR A 3 -11.43 -16.58 -5.05
CA TYR A 3 -12.25 -17.35 -5.98
C TYR A 3 -13.45 -16.54 -6.51
N VAL A 4 -14.21 -15.91 -5.61
CA VAL A 4 -15.40 -15.11 -5.95
C VAL A 4 -14.98 -13.87 -6.72
N ASP A 5 -13.90 -13.23 -6.28
CA ASP A 5 -13.33 -12.04 -6.91
C ASP A 5 -12.80 -12.30 -8.34
N LEU A 6 -12.42 -13.54 -8.65
CA LEU A 6 -11.99 -13.98 -9.99
C LEU A 6 -13.14 -14.59 -10.83
N ASN A 7 -14.34 -14.78 -10.28
CA ASN A 7 -15.41 -15.44 -11.01
C ASN A 7 -15.84 -14.69 -12.28
N PRO A 8 -15.99 -13.35 -12.28
CA PRO A 8 -16.32 -12.63 -13.51
C PRO A 8 -15.23 -12.77 -14.57
N VAL A 9 -13.95 -12.74 -14.19
CA VAL A 9 -12.84 -13.00 -15.12
C VAL A 9 -12.91 -14.43 -15.68
N ARG A 10 -13.11 -15.43 -14.82
CA ARG A 10 -13.22 -16.85 -15.21
C ARG A 10 -14.39 -17.12 -16.15
N ALA A 11 -15.50 -16.43 -15.92
CA ALA A 11 -16.72 -16.52 -16.72
C ALA A 11 -16.63 -15.70 -18.02
N LYS A 12 -15.51 -14.98 -18.25
CA LYS A 12 -15.32 -14.06 -19.38
C LYS A 12 -16.33 -12.89 -19.39
N MET A 13 -16.80 -12.49 -18.21
CA MET A 13 -17.65 -11.32 -18.00
C MET A 13 -16.83 -10.06 -17.71
N ALA A 14 -15.56 -10.22 -17.33
CA ALA A 14 -14.61 -9.13 -17.11
C ALA A 14 -13.22 -9.54 -17.62
N ILE A 15 -12.38 -8.59 -18.00
CA ILE A 15 -11.00 -8.86 -18.42
C ILE A 15 -10.05 -8.83 -17.21
N SER A 16 -10.40 -8.06 -16.19
CA SER A 16 -9.60 -7.84 -14.98
C SER A 16 -10.45 -7.79 -13.71
N PRO A 17 -9.86 -7.97 -12.52
CA PRO A 17 -10.55 -7.75 -11.24
C PRO A 17 -11.14 -6.33 -11.11
N GLU A 18 -10.49 -5.34 -11.70
CA GLU A 18 -10.92 -3.94 -11.76
C GLU A 18 -12.20 -3.75 -12.57
N GLU A 19 -12.55 -4.69 -13.45
CA GLU A 19 -13.77 -4.66 -14.29
C GLU A 19 -14.80 -5.69 -13.81
N SER A 20 -14.51 -6.42 -12.73
CA SER A 20 -15.35 -7.50 -12.23
C SER A 20 -16.51 -6.96 -11.41
N ASP A 21 -17.59 -6.55 -12.08
CA ASP A 21 -18.78 -5.99 -11.45
C ASP A 21 -19.35 -6.91 -10.36
N HIS A 22 -19.90 -6.29 -9.32
CA HIS A 22 -20.51 -6.95 -8.17
C HIS A 22 -19.57 -7.88 -7.37
N THR A 23 -18.26 -7.59 -7.35
CA THR A 23 -17.28 -8.30 -6.50
C THR A 23 -16.75 -7.44 -5.35
N ALA A 24 -16.29 -8.09 -4.28
CA ALA A 24 -15.69 -7.41 -3.14
C ALA A 24 -14.36 -6.73 -3.54
N ILE A 25 -13.58 -7.35 -4.44
CA ILE A 25 -12.34 -6.73 -4.96
C ILE A 25 -12.63 -5.44 -5.72
N LYS A 26 -13.65 -5.41 -6.58
CA LYS A 26 -14.06 -4.20 -7.31
C LYS A 26 -14.48 -3.09 -6.35
N TYR A 27 -15.26 -3.42 -5.33
CA TYR A 27 -15.68 -2.44 -4.33
C TYR A 27 -14.48 -1.87 -3.56
N ARG A 28 -13.57 -2.72 -3.08
CA ARG A 28 -12.35 -2.25 -2.39
C ARG A 28 -11.46 -1.38 -3.27
N ILE A 29 -11.28 -1.76 -4.52
CA ILE A 29 -10.52 -0.98 -5.50
C ILE A 29 -11.17 0.40 -5.68
N LYS A 30 -12.49 0.46 -5.83
CA LYS A 30 -13.21 1.73 -5.95
C LYS A 30 -12.98 2.63 -4.73
N MET A 31 -13.21 2.12 -3.51
CA MET A 31 -13.02 2.90 -2.29
C MET A 31 -11.57 3.41 -2.18
N LEU A 32 -10.60 2.56 -2.53
CA LEU A 32 -9.19 2.87 -2.51
C LEU A 32 -8.82 3.97 -3.52
N THR A 33 -9.36 3.95 -4.74
CA THR A 33 -9.19 5.00 -5.75
C THR A 33 -9.82 6.33 -5.30
N GLU A 34 -10.89 6.28 -4.49
CA GLU A 34 -11.50 7.45 -3.86
C GLU A 34 -10.74 7.94 -2.60
N GLY A 35 -9.62 7.30 -2.24
CA GLY A 35 -8.83 7.63 -1.05
C GLY A 35 -9.48 7.18 0.28
N ILE A 36 -10.51 6.32 0.20
CA ILE A 36 -11.27 5.85 1.36
C ILE A 36 -10.73 4.47 1.76
N SER A 37 -10.17 4.40 2.97
CA SER A 37 -9.61 3.16 3.53
C SER A 37 -10.66 2.23 4.12
N ASP A 38 -11.85 2.75 4.43
CA ASP A 38 -12.95 1.99 4.99
C ASP A 38 -13.85 1.41 3.89
N CYS A 39 -14.31 0.18 4.09
CA CYS A 39 -15.22 -0.50 3.17
C CYS A 39 -16.36 -1.12 3.98
N PRO A 40 -17.45 -0.37 4.22
CA PRO A 40 -18.60 -0.87 4.99
C PRO A 40 -19.10 -2.21 4.45
N GLY A 41 -19.37 -3.16 5.36
CA GLY A 41 -19.83 -4.51 4.99
C GLY A 41 -18.72 -5.45 4.52
N LEU A 42 -17.45 -5.03 4.50
CA LEU A 42 -16.31 -5.88 4.22
C LEU A 42 -15.30 -5.89 5.36
N GLU A 43 -14.81 -7.08 5.71
CA GLU A 43 -13.79 -7.27 6.75
C GLU A 43 -12.51 -6.47 6.42
N LYS A 44 -11.85 -5.87 7.42
CA LYS A 44 -10.65 -5.04 7.17
C LYS A 44 -9.41 -5.90 6.93
N PHE A 45 -8.53 -5.45 6.04
CA PHE A 45 -7.18 -6.03 5.90
C PHE A 45 -6.27 -5.41 6.97
N VAL A 46 -5.94 -6.19 8.00
CA VAL A 46 -5.19 -5.71 9.19
C VAL A 46 -3.69 -6.03 9.13
N GLY A 47 -3.24 -6.69 8.06
CA GLY A 47 -1.83 -7.03 7.88
C GLY A 47 -1.31 -7.99 8.93
N THR A 48 -0.09 -7.75 9.40
CA THR A 48 0.62 -8.58 10.39
C THR A 48 0.48 -8.03 11.81
N THR A 49 -0.55 -7.21 12.08
CA THR A 49 -0.75 -6.58 13.38
C THR A 49 -1.24 -7.63 14.37
N GLU A 50 -0.46 -7.88 15.42
CA GLU A 50 -0.85 -8.81 16.48
C GLU A 50 -2.15 -8.33 17.16
N HIS A 51 -3.05 -9.28 17.44
CA HIS A 51 -4.36 -9.06 18.08
C HIS A 51 -5.35 -8.16 17.34
N ALA A 52 -5.07 -7.76 16.09
CA ALA A 52 -6.04 -7.02 15.29
C ALA A 52 -7.17 -7.95 14.80
N ILE A 53 -8.41 -7.48 14.88
CA ILE A 53 -9.58 -8.19 14.36
C ILE A 53 -9.72 -7.85 12.87
N GLY A 54 -9.49 -8.83 12.00
CA GLY A 54 -9.68 -8.72 10.56
C GLY A 54 -8.92 -9.75 9.73
N ILE A 55 -8.81 -9.51 8.42
CA ILE A 55 -8.08 -10.36 7.49
C ILE A 55 -6.56 -10.14 7.70
N PRO A 56 -5.79 -11.18 8.06
CA PRO A 56 -4.36 -11.07 8.42
C PRO A 56 -3.44 -10.99 7.19
N TYR A 57 -3.78 -10.12 6.25
CA TYR A 57 -3.01 -9.84 5.04
C TYR A 57 -3.05 -8.34 4.79
N ARG A 58 -2.04 -7.79 4.11
CA ARG A 58 -2.14 -6.43 3.58
C ARG A 58 -2.98 -6.46 2.30
N LEU A 59 -3.81 -5.45 2.08
CA LEU A 59 -4.62 -5.34 0.87
C LEU A 59 -3.76 -5.44 -0.40
N LYS A 60 -2.59 -4.79 -0.43
CA LYS A 60 -1.65 -4.86 -1.57
C LYS A 60 -1.18 -6.30 -1.87
N ASP A 61 -0.93 -7.10 -0.83
CA ASP A 61 -0.45 -8.47 -0.98
C ASP A 61 -1.59 -9.37 -1.47
N TYR A 62 -2.81 -9.12 -0.98
CA TYR A 62 -4.02 -9.77 -1.49
C TYR A 62 -4.28 -9.45 -2.96
N LEU A 63 -4.19 -8.18 -3.37
CA LEU A 63 -4.37 -7.78 -4.77
C LEU A 63 -3.34 -8.47 -5.68
N ALA A 64 -2.06 -8.46 -5.30
CA ALA A 64 -1.01 -9.13 -6.04
C ALA A 64 -1.26 -10.65 -6.16
N LEU A 65 -1.70 -11.30 -5.08
CA LEU A 65 -2.05 -12.71 -5.09
C LEU A 65 -3.21 -13.01 -6.05
N VAL A 66 -4.24 -12.16 -6.07
CA VAL A 66 -5.39 -12.32 -6.98
C VAL A 66 -4.97 -12.14 -8.44
N ASP A 67 -4.15 -11.14 -8.76
CA ASP A 67 -3.64 -10.92 -10.13
C ASP A 67 -2.78 -12.09 -10.60
N TRP A 68 -1.85 -12.57 -9.76
CA TRP A 68 -1.03 -13.75 -10.06
C TRP A 68 -1.90 -14.98 -10.29
N THR A 69 -2.86 -15.23 -9.39
CA THR A 69 -3.78 -16.36 -9.52
C THR A 69 -4.60 -16.25 -10.80
N GLY A 70 -5.14 -15.08 -11.11
CA GLY A 70 -5.99 -14.84 -12.28
C GLY A 70 -5.27 -15.01 -13.63
N ARG A 71 -3.96 -14.79 -13.67
CA ARG A 71 -3.11 -15.10 -14.84
C ARG A 71 -2.82 -16.59 -14.96
N CYS A 72 -2.58 -17.26 -13.83
CA CYS A 72 -2.31 -18.70 -13.80
C CYS A 72 -3.54 -19.58 -14.11
N ILE A 73 -4.73 -18.99 -14.27
CA ILE A 73 -5.95 -19.71 -14.68
C ILE A 73 -5.73 -20.28 -16.09
N ARG A 74 -5.37 -21.57 -16.13
CA ARG A 74 -5.04 -22.37 -17.33
C ARG A 74 -6.25 -22.63 -18.23
N ALA A 75 -5.95 -23.19 -19.42
CA ALA A 75 -6.80 -23.45 -20.58
C ALA A 75 -8.15 -24.16 -20.37
N ASP A 76 -8.48 -24.62 -19.15
CA ASP A 76 -9.78 -25.23 -18.85
C ASP A 76 -10.87 -24.20 -18.48
N LYS A 77 -10.52 -22.92 -18.33
CA LYS A 77 -11.47 -21.83 -18.09
C LYS A 77 -11.61 -20.91 -19.30
N ARG A 78 -12.81 -20.34 -19.46
CA ARG A 78 -13.18 -19.48 -20.58
C ARG A 78 -12.47 -18.12 -20.59
N GLY A 79 -12.00 -17.66 -19.44
CA GLY A 79 -11.30 -16.39 -19.30
C GLY A 79 -10.19 -16.46 -18.24
N SER A 80 -9.15 -15.68 -18.46
CA SER A 80 -8.01 -15.45 -17.59
C SER A 80 -7.56 -14.00 -17.74
N ILE A 81 -6.77 -13.50 -16.80
CA ILE A 81 -6.16 -12.17 -16.90
C ILE A 81 -5.06 -12.23 -17.98
N PRO A 82 -5.08 -11.39 -19.03
CA PRO A 82 -4.05 -11.38 -20.06
C PRO A 82 -2.65 -11.06 -19.51
N ASP A 83 -1.64 -11.82 -19.94
CA ASP A 83 -0.25 -11.61 -19.53
C ASP A 83 0.32 -10.24 -19.92
N GLN A 84 -0.24 -9.63 -20.96
CA GLN A 84 0.15 -8.30 -21.45
C GLN A 84 -0.30 -7.16 -20.53
N LEU A 85 -1.32 -7.38 -19.67
CA LEU A 85 -1.72 -6.37 -18.71
C LEU A 85 -0.60 -6.16 -17.68
N PRO A 86 -0.24 -4.91 -17.31
CA PRO A 86 0.65 -4.66 -16.19
C PRO A 86 0.14 -5.31 -14.91
N PRO A 87 0.99 -5.65 -13.93
CA PRO A 87 0.53 -6.15 -12.62
C PRO A 87 -0.50 -5.22 -12.00
N ILE A 88 -1.51 -5.77 -11.31
CA ILE A 88 -2.63 -4.99 -10.75
C ILE A 88 -2.19 -3.77 -9.94
N LEU A 89 -1.09 -3.88 -9.17
CA LEU A 89 -0.57 -2.76 -8.40
C LEU A 89 -0.12 -1.60 -9.31
N ARG A 90 0.46 -1.86 -10.48
CA ARG A 90 0.78 -0.79 -11.44
C ARG A 90 -0.47 -0.22 -12.11
N ARG A 91 -1.50 -1.04 -12.35
CA ARG A 91 -2.77 -0.58 -12.96
C ARG A 91 -3.57 0.31 -12.01
N LEU A 92 -3.50 0.04 -10.71
CA LEU A 92 -4.15 0.81 -9.65
C LEU A 92 -3.33 2.02 -9.19
N ASP A 93 -2.26 2.36 -9.90
CA ASP A 93 -1.30 3.39 -9.53
C ASP A 93 -0.80 3.22 -8.07
N PHE A 94 -0.71 1.97 -7.60
CA PHE A 94 -0.09 1.64 -6.34
C PHE A 94 1.36 2.06 -6.43
N ASP A 95 1.63 3.04 -5.59
CA ASP A 95 2.39 4.21 -5.94
C ASP A 95 3.85 3.92 -6.30
N THR A 96 4.13 3.50 -7.54
CA THR A 96 5.52 3.24 -7.94
C THR A 96 6.22 4.57 -8.22
N ARG A 97 5.49 5.58 -8.71
CA ARG A 97 6.03 6.89 -9.10
C ARG A 97 6.18 7.85 -7.95
N ALA A 98 5.15 8.07 -7.14
CA ALA A 98 5.30 8.82 -5.90
C ALA A 98 6.08 8.05 -4.82
N TRP A 99 6.18 6.71 -4.80
CA TRP A 99 7.24 6.04 -4.01
C TRP A 99 8.62 6.35 -4.56
N LEU A 100 8.82 6.29 -5.88
CA LEU A 100 10.10 6.65 -6.50
C LEU A 100 10.45 8.10 -6.15
N VAL A 101 9.54 9.06 -6.36
CA VAL A 101 9.72 10.46 -5.97
C VAL A 101 9.97 10.61 -4.46
N LEU A 102 9.22 9.91 -3.61
CA LEU A 102 9.41 9.91 -2.15
C LEU A 102 10.71 9.26 -1.70
N THR A 103 11.37 8.43 -2.52
CA THR A 103 12.63 7.76 -2.16
C THR A 103 13.84 8.33 -2.87
N THR A 104 13.68 8.95 -4.04
CA THR A 104 14.77 9.52 -4.84
C THR A 104 14.82 11.04 -4.80
N GLU A 105 13.69 11.71 -4.49
CA GLU A 105 13.59 13.17 -4.45
C GLU A 105 13.17 13.70 -3.07
N PHE A 106 13.18 12.83 -2.05
CA PHE A 106 12.73 13.17 -0.69
C PHE A 106 13.40 14.42 -0.13
N GLU A 107 14.74 14.46 -0.14
CA GLU A 107 15.52 15.56 0.44
C GLU A 107 15.40 16.86 -0.39
N MET A 108 15.10 16.75 -1.68
CA MET A 108 14.87 17.91 -2.54
C MET A 108 13.46 18.50 -2.35
N ARG A 109 12.45 17.65 -2.11
CA ARG A 109 11.05 18.07 -1.98
C ARG A 109 10.62 18.38 -0.55
N PHE A 110 11.28 17.79 0.45
CA PHE A 110 11.03 18.04 1.86
C PHE A 110 12.26 18.71 2.49
N GLN A 111 12.19 20.04 2.65
CA GLN A 111 13.26 20.85 3.28
C GLN A 111 13.23 20.81 4.82
N SER A 112 12.34 20.03 5.43
CA SER A 112 12.11 19.97 6.87
C SER A 112 12.32 18.56 7.44
N ARG A 113 12.52 18.47 8.76
CA ARG A 113 12.65 17.19 9.46
C ARG A 113 11.36 16.38 9.36
N VAL A 114 11.43 15.21 8.75
CA VAL A 114 10.31 14.28 8.65
C VAL A 114 10.56 13.11 9.58
N GLY A 115 9.64 12.88 10.52
CA GLY A 115 9.75 11.85 11.53
C GLY A 115 8.66 12.01 12.59
N THR A 116 8.48 11.00 13.43
CA THR A 116 7.54 11.10 14.55
C THR A 116 7.95 12.23 15.49
N GLU A 117 7.00 13.03 15.94
CA GLU A 117 7.19 14.24 16.75
C GLU A 117 8.18 14.04 17.92
N HIS A 118 8.05 12.94 18.64
CA HIS A 118 8.91 12.58 19.77
C HIS A 118 10.39 12.29 19.37
N ILE A 119 10.66 11.82 18.15
CA ILE A 119 12.03 11.59 17.64
C ILE A 119 12.69 12.93 17.31
N ASN A 120 11.97 13.81 16.63
CA ASN A 120 12.46 15.15 16.31
C ASN A 120 12.77 15.94 17.59
N ARG A 121 11.90 15.86 18.60
CA ARG A 121 12.09 16.53 19.91
C ARG A 121 13.33 16.03 20.67
N ARG A 122 13.68 14.74 20.56
CA ARG A 122 14.91 14.16 21.18
C ARG A 122 16.20 14.65 20.51
N ILE A 123 16.19 14.82 19.19
CA ILE A 123 17.34 15.36 18.45
C ILE A 123 17.55 16.83 18.81
N ASP A 124 16.48 17.60 18.96
CA ASP A 124 16.56 19.02 19.33
C ASP A 124 17.05 19.25 20.77
N SER A 125 16.74 18.33 21.69
CA SER A 125 17.22 18.38 23.08
C SER A 125 18.64 17.84 23.28
N GLY A 126 19.15 17.01 22.36
CA GLY A 126 20.54 16.51 22.38
C GLY A 126 21.58 17.52 21.89
N ASN A 127 21.19 18.55 21.14
CA ASN A 127 22.11 19.56 20.58
C ASN A 127 22.33 20.80 21.48
N GLN A 128 21.68 20.90 22.64
CA GLN A 128 21.84 22.04 23.56
C GLN A 128 22.90 21.81 24.67
N THR A 129 23.59 20.67 24.71
CA THR A 129 24.46 20.30 25.85
C THR A 129 25.97 20.39 25.60
N THR A 130 26.44 20.96 24.49
CA THR A 130 27.88 21.16 24.22
C THR A 130 28.27 22.62 23.98
N GLU A 131 27.78 23.54 24.80
CA GLU A 131 28.41 24.86 24.96
C GLU A 131 28.32 25.31 26.42
N THR A 132 29.21 24.83 27.29
CA THR A 132 29.49 25.53 28.55
C THR A 132 30.93 25.29 29.02
N SER A 133 31.67 26.40 29.16
CA SER A 133 32.80 26.61 30.08
C SER A 133 34.22 26.26 29.61
N VAL A 134 34.84 27.15 28.82
CA VAL A 134 36.27 27.50 29.00
C VAL A 134 36.31 28.80 29.81
N SER A 135 36.36 28.68 31.13
CA SER A 135 36.63 29.81 32.03
C SER A 135 38.14 29.96 32.18
N ARG A 136 38.66 31.15 31.80
CA ARG A 136 40.03 31.60 32.07
C ARG A 136 40.15 31.92 33.57
N ASN A 137 41.16 31.35 34.23
CA ASN A 137 41.59 31.76 35.57
C ASN A 137 42.59 32.92 35.46
N PRO A 138 42.46 34.01 36.25
CA PRO A 138 43.56 34.92 36.55
C PRO A 138 44.24 34.57 37.88
N LEU A 139 45.53 34.94 38.00
CA LEU A 139 46.31 34.99 39.24
C LEU A 139 45.93 36.24 40.05
#